data_AF-A0A2W1BRC9-F1
#
_entry.id   AF-A0A2W1BRC9-F1
#
_cell.length_a   1.000
_cell.length_b   1.000
_cell.length_c   1.000
_cell.angle_alpha   90.00
_cell.angle_beta   90.00
_cell.angle_gamma   90.00
#
_symmetry.space_group_name_H-M   'P 1'
#
loop_
_entity.id
_entity.type
_entity.pdbx_description
1 polymer ?
#
loop_
_entity_poly.entity_id
_entity_poly.type
_entity_poly.pdbx_seq_one_letter_code
_entity_poly.pdbx_strand_id
1 'polypeptide(L)'
;MCWRQVSKFQKTLLVLFLYLTLYLLVSYALAPDATVSFVSDELRVGNKYVLMFLLAPQQPVFSDAEGAAVFTSRRCGRCFITNNRGLLPLSEFDAVLVAGERGVLGQAMAHMDPGKWYLMEAVARCLRRRLVGCAREPRLTALGSRQVFDLCGLCSSLLQQRNASLSRGLN
;
A
#
# COMPACT_ATOMS: atom_id res chain seq x y z
N MET A 1 -12.91 -59.67 11.73
CA MET A 1 -11.82 -60.46 11.10
C MET A 1 -11.81 -60.27 9.57
N CYS A 2 -11.65 -59.04 9.06
CA CYS A 2 -11.75 -58.78 7.60
C CYS A 2 -10.44 -58.23 6.97
N TRP A 3 -9.33 -58.20 7.73
CA TRP A 3 -8.07 -57.57 7.30
C TRP A 3 -7.03 -58.53 6.73
N ARG A 4 -7.33 -59.83 6.65
CA ARG A 4 -6.33 -60.87 6.34
C ARG A 4 -6.03 -61.06 4.84
N GLN A 5 -6.80 -60.47 3.93
CA GLN A 5 -6.65 -60.65 2.48
C GLN A 5 -6.49 -59.34 1.68
N VAL A 6 -6.10 -58.25 2.33
CA VAL A 6 -5.84 -56.98 1.65
C VAL A 6 -4.41 -57.00 1.12
N SER A 7 -4.24 -56.85 -0.21
CA SER A 7 -2.93 -56.94 -0.88
C SER A 7 -1.97 -55.89 -0.30
N LYS A 8 -0.66 -56.19 -0.28
CA LYS A 8 0.37 -55.25 0.23
C LYS A 8 0.27 -53.87 -0.45
N PHE A 9 -0.15 -53.85 -1.72
CA PHE A 9 -0.34 -52.63 -2.49
C PHE A 9 -1.48 -51.76 -1.94
N GLN A 10 -2.63 -52.36 -1.64
CA GLN A 10 -3.78 -51.66 -1.05
C GLN A 10 -3.47 -51.09 0.34
N LYS A 11 -2.69 -51.81 1.15
CA LYS A 11 -2.23 -51.29 2.46
C LYS A 11 -1.31 -50.07 2.29
N THR A 12 -0.40 -50.13 1.32
CA THR A 12 0.55 -49.03 1.05
C THR A 12 -0.18 -47.79 0.55
N LEU A 13 -1.14 -47.98 -0.37
CA LEU A 13 -2.00 -46.91 -0.88
C LEU A 13 -2.81 -46.24 0.23
N LEU A 14 -3.37 -47.04 1.14
CA LEU A 14 -4.17 -46.53 2.26
C LEU A 14 -3.32 -45.71 3.25
N VAL A 15 -2.11 -46.16 3.56
CA VAL A 15 -1.16 -45.42 4.40
C VAL A 15 -0.77 -44.11 3.73
N LEU A 16 -0.50 -44.12 2.43
CA LEU A 16 -0.10 -42.93 1.68
C LEU A 16 -1.23 -41.91 1.58
N PHE A 17 -2.46 -42.36 1.34
CA PHE A 17 -3.65 -41.51 1.38
C PHE A 17 -3.84 -40.92 2.78
N LEU A 18 -3.73 -41.72 3.83
CA LEU A 18 -3.88 -41.25 5.20
C LEU A 18 -2.85 -40.15 5.51
N TYR A 19 -1.60 -40.36 5.09
CA TYR A 19 -0.51 -39.40 5.28
C TYR A 19 -0.76 -38.09 4.52
N LEU A 20 -1.25 -38.18 3.28
CA LEU A 20 -1.62 -37.02 2.47
C LEU A 20 -2.76 -36.23 3.11
N THR A 21 -3.80 -36.92 3.58
CA THR A 21 -4.95 -36.28 4.24
C THR A 21 -4.53 -35.58 5.52
N LEU A 22 -3.71 -36.23 6.36
CA LEU A 22 -3.15 -35.63 7.57
C LEU A 22 -2.29 -34.41 7.25
N TYR A 23 -1.41 -34.53 6.26
CA TYR A 23 -0.57 -33.42 5.80
C TYR A 23 -1.40 -32.22 5.33
N LEU A 24 -2.45 -32.46 4.54
CA LEU A 24 -3.37 -31.42 4.08
C LEU A 24 -4.14 -30.78 5.24
N LEU A 25 -4.62 -31.58 6.20
CA LEU A 25 -5.35 -31.09 7.38
C LEU A 25 -4.48 -30.21 8.25
N VAL A 26 -3.26 -30.65 8.53
CA VAL A 26 -2.26 -29.89 9.30
C VAL A 26 -1.86 -28.64 8.54
N SER A 27 -1.64 -28.73 7.22
CA SER A 27 -1.32 -27.55 6.40
C SER A 27 -2.46 -26.55 6.37
N TYR A 28 -3.73 -26.99 6.33
CA TYR A 28 -4.88 -26.09 6.32
C TYR A 28 -5.16 -25.48 7.70
N ALA A 29 -4.91 -26.22 8.77
CA ALA A 29 -5.08 -25.74 10.14
C ALA A 29 -3.93 -24.82 10.62
N LEU A 30 -2.71 -25.04 10.10
CA LEU A 30 -1.53 -24.23 10.41
C LEU A 30 -1.25 -23.15 9.37
N ALA A 31 -1.86 -23.23 8.18
CA ALA A 31 -1.86 -22.11 7.27
C ALA A 31 -2.56 -20.97 8.00
N PRO A 32 -1.85 -19.89 8.34
CA PRO A 32 -2.52 -18.73 8.88
C PRO A 32 -3.59 -18.33 7.86
N ASP A 33 -4.76 -17.94 8.36
CA ASP A 33 -5.73 -17.21 7.55
C ASP A 33 -4.99 -15.96 7.03
N ALA A 34 -4.38 -16.10 5.85
CA ALA A 34 -3.92 -15.01 5.05
C ALA A 34 -5.19 -14.33 4.56
N THR A 35 -5.81 -13.60 5.48
CA THR A 35 -6.82 -12.59 5.21
C THR A 35 -6.08 -11.54 4.41
N VAL A 36 -5.99 -11.78 3.11
CA VAL A 36 -5.72 -10.76 2.12
C VAL A 36 -6.95 -9.88 2.16
N SER A 37 -6.99 -8.93 3.11
CA SER A 37 -7.99 -7.89 3.11
C SER A 37 -7.71 -7.07 1.87
N PHE A 38 -8.43 -7.38 0.80
CA PHE A 38 -8.47 -6.53 -0.37
C PHE A 38 -8.96 -5.16 0.13
N VAL A 39 -8.03 -4.19 0.16
CA VAL A 39 -8.12 -2.78 -0.24
C VAL A 39 -9.40 -2.01 0.09
N SER A 40 -10.60 -2.55 -0.14
CA SER A 40 -11.87 -1.90 0.19
C SER A 40 -12.04 -1.59 1.69
N ASP A 41 -11.60 -2.48 2.59
CA ASP A 41 -11.76 -2.24 4.03
C ASP A 41 -10.66 -1.38 4.64
N GLU A 42 -9.44 -1.41 4.09
CA GLU A 42 -8.36 -0.53 4.53
C GLU A 42 -8.50 0.92 4.02
N LEU A 43 -9.13 1.13 2.86
CA LEU A 43 -9.44 2.48 2.36
C LEU A 43 -10.45 3.22 3.27
N ARG A 44 -11.29 2.49 4.02
CA ARG A 44 -12.17 3.07 5.06
C ARG A 44 -11.42 3.59 6.28
N VAL A 45 -10.15 3.22 6.44
CA VAL A 45 -9.27 3.69 7.53
C VAL A 45 -8.74 5.11 7.25
N GLY A 46 -9.20 5.75 6.18
CA GLY A 46 -8.81 7.09 5.74
C GLY A 46 -8.87 8.18 6.81
N ASN A 47 -9.56 8.00 7.95
CA ASN A 47 -9.54 8.96 9.07
C ASN A 47 -8.44 8.72 10.11
N LYS A 48 -7.82 7.54 10.16
CA LYS A 48 -6.84 7.18 11.21
C LYS A 48 -5.41 7.60 10.87
N TYR A 49 -5.10 7.82 9.60
CA TYR A 49 -3.74 8.13 9.13
C TYR A 49 -3.69 9.40 8.29
N VAL A 50 -2.55 10.09 8.32
CA VAL A 50 -2.24 11.26 7.47
C VAL A 50 -1.80 10.78 6.08
N LEU A 51 -2.53 9.82 5.52
CA LEU A 51 -2.20 9.19 4.26
C LEU A 51 -2.70 10.08 3.12
N MET A 52 -1.80 10.55 2.25
CA MET A 52 -2.16 11.35 1.08
C MET A 52 -2.13 10.53 -0.20
N PHE A 53 -3.14 10.70 -1.05
CA PHE A 53 -3.22 9.97 -2.33
C PHE A 53 -2.73 10.85 -3.46
N LEU A 54 -1.66 10.40 -4.14
CA LEU A 54 -1.00 11.08 -5.23
C LEU A 54 -1.46 10.49 -6.56
N LEU A 55 -2.14 11.27 -7.39
CA LEU A 55 -2.62 10.79 -8.69
C LEU A 55 -1.62 11.10 -9.79
N ALA A 56 -1.17 10.06 -10.49
CA ALA A 56 -0.30 10.16 -11.65
C ALA A 56 -0.91 9.43 -12.86
N PRO A 57 -0.76 9.97 -14.09
CA PRO A 57 -1.29 9.35 -15.31
C PRO A 57 -0.61 8.01 -15.65
N GLN A 58 0.58 7.75 -15.09
CA GLN A 58 1.29 6.48 -15.20
C GLN A 58 1.75 6.06 -13.82
N GLN A 59 1.47 4.83 -13.39
CA GLN A 59 1.91 4.32 -12.09
C GLN A 59 3.37 3.87 -12.17
N PRO A 60 4.32 4.55 -11.52
CA PRO A 60 5.67 4.04 -11.40
C PRO A 60 5.70 3.03 -10.26
N VAL A 61 6.32 1.86 -10.45
CA VAL A 61 6.54 0.89 -9.35
C VAL A 61 7.74 1.32 -8.51
N PHE A 62 7.47 1.62 -7.24
CA PHE A 62 8.39 1.92 -6.16
C PHE A 62 8.52 0.68 -5.26
N SER A 63 9.75 0.27 -4.97
CA SER A 63 10.03 -0.52 -3.77
C SER A 63 9.98 0.37 -2.52
N ASP A 64 9.89 -0.23 -1.33
CA ASP A 64 9.89 0.54 -0.07
C ASP A 64 11.15 1.41 0.07
N ALA A 65 12.30 0.87 -0.31
CA ALA A 65 13.57 1.60 -0.32
C ALA A 65 13.54 2.79 -1.31
N GLU A 66 12.92 2.62 -2.49
CA GLU A 66 12.77 3.70 -3.47
C GLU A 66 11.82 4.77 -2.97
N GLY A 67 10.73 4.38 -2.31
CA GLY A 67 9.76 5.26 -1.69
C GLY A 67 10.37 6.17 -0.62
N ALA A 68 11.17 5.59 0.28
CA ALA A 68 11.97 6.32 1.27
C ALA A 68 13.04 7.21 0.61
N ALA A 69 13.61 6.76 -0.50
CA ALA A 69 14.67 7.47 -1.23
C ALA A 69 14.18 8.76 -1.91
N VAL A 70 12.89 8.86 -2.27
CA VAL A 70 12.33 10.04 -2.98
C VAL A 70 12.59 11.33 -2.18
N PHE A 71 12.23 11.37 -0.90
CA PHE A 71 12.38 12.57 -0.10
C PHE A 71 13.80 12.75 0.46
N THR A 72 14.48 11.66 0.79
CA THR A 72 15.85 11.71 1.31
C THR A 72 16.85 12.17 0.26
N SER A 73 16.73 11.71 -0.99
CA SER A 73 17.57 12.19 -2.12
C SER A 73 17.42 13.69 -2.39
N ARG A 74 16.25 14.25 -2.04
CA ARG A 74 15.91 15.68 -2.19
C ARG A 74 16.14 16.50 -0.92
N ARG A 75 16.61 15.87 0.17
CA ARG A 75 16.78 16.48 1.50
C ARG A 75 15.50 17.16 2.03
N CYS A 76 14.33 16.64 1.64
CA CYS A 76 13.02 17.18 2.03
C CYS A 76 12.56 16.76 3.43
N GLY A 77 13.18 15.73 4.02
CA GLY A 77 12.79 15.17 5.31
C GLY A 77 12.61 13.64 5.26
N ARG A 78 12.04 13.09 6.34
CA ARG A 78 11.79 11.65 6.52
C ARG A 78 10.34 11.32 6.23
N CYS A 79 9.89 11.61 5.00
CA CYS A 79 8.59 11.18 4.53
C CYS A 79 8.73 9.94 3.65
N PHE A 80 7.64 9.21 3.49
CA PHE A 80 7.61 7.97 2.74
C PHE A 80 6.46 7.96 1.74
N ILE A 81 6.77 7.76 0.45
CA ILE A 81 5.79 7.55 -0.63
C ILE A 81 5.86 6.08 -1.05
N THR A 82 4.73 5.41 -1.17
CA THR A 82 4.67 4.09 -1.82
C THR A 82 3.65 4.06 -2.95
N ASN A 83 3.87 3.27 -3.99
CA ASN A 83 2.79 2.84 -4.87
C ASN A 83 2.49 1.34 -4.70
N ASN A 84 3.29 0.66 -3.88
CA ASN A 84 3.30 -0.77 -3.73
C ASN A 84 2.59 -1.11 -2.43
N ARG A 85 1.52 -1.88 -2.54
CA ARG A 85 0.77 -2.42 -1.41
C ARG A 85 1.55 -3.59 -0.81
N GLY A 86 2.79 -3.33 -0.40
CA GLY A 86 3.61 -4.31 0.31
C GLY A 86 2.95 -4.68 1.64
N LEU A 87 3.43 -5.75 2.26
CA LEU A 87 2.95 -6.34 3.52
C LEU A 87 3.03 -5.41 4.75
N LEU A 88 3.51 -4.18 4.59
CA LEU A 88 3.66 -3.23 5.68
C LEU A 88 2.34 -2.50 5.94
N PRO A 89 1.98 -2.27 7.22
CA PRO A 89 0.75 -1.61 7.57
C PRO A 89 0.76 -0.15 7.07
N LEU A 90 -0.38 0.31 6.54
CA LEU A 90 -0.58 1.67 5.99
C LEU A 90 -0.20 2.81 6.96
N SER A 91 -0.11 2.52 8.26
CA SER A 91 0.37 3.44 9.29
C SER A 91 1.81 3.91 9.10
N GLU A 92 2.62 3.16 8.36
CA GLU A 92 4.04 3.46 8.16
C GLU A 92 4.30 4.39 6.97
N PHE A 93 3.26 4.73 6.20
CA PHE A 93 3.39 5.52 4.98
C PHE A 93 2.76 6.91 5.14
N ASP A 94 3.41 7.94 4.61
CA ASP A 94 2.87 9.30 4.61
C ASP A 94 2.07 9.60 3.32
N ALA A 95 2.40 8.94 2.20
CA ALA A 95 1.67 9.11 0.93
C ALA A 95 1.64 7.85 0.06
N VAL A 96 0.55 7.68 -0.72
CA VAL A 96 0.33 6.57 -1.65
C VAL A 96 0.11 7.07 -3.07
N LEU A 97 0.87 6.56 -4.02
CA LEU A 97 0.73 6.83 -5.44
C LEU A 97 -0.32 5.91 -6.08
N VAL A 98 -1.37 6.53 -6.60
CA VAL A 98 -2.48 5.87 -7.28
C VAL A 98 -2.45 6.24 -8.76
N ALA A 99 -2.63 5.23 -9.62
CA ALA A 99 -2.85 5.48 -11.04
C ALA A 99 -4.23 6.06 -11.25
N GLY A 100 -4.34 7.17 -11.98
CA GLY A 100 -5.63 7.70 -12.35
C GLY A 100 -5.55 8.99 -13.13
N GLU A 101 -6.47 9.15 -14.06
CA GLU A 101 -6.74 10.45 -14.66
C GLU A 101 -7.71 11.24 -13.77
N ARG A 102 -7.73 12.57 -13.94
CA ARG A 102 -8.70 13.45 -13.26
C ARG A 102 -10.16 12.98 -13.44
N GLY A 103 -10.48 12.22 -14.49
CA GLY A 103 -11.83 11.68 -14.72
C GLY A 103 -12.17 10.39 -13.95
N VAL A 104 -11.17 9.63 -13.50
CA VAL A 104 -11.36 8.31 -12.83
C VAL A 104 -11.57 8.45 -11.31
N LEU A 105 -11.45 9.68 -10.81
CA LEU A 105 -11.62 10.09 -9.41
C LEU A 105 -12.98 9.67 -8.79
N GLY A 106 -14.04 9.45 -9.59
CA GLY A 106 -15.40 9.27 -9.08
C GLY A 106 -15.66 8.04 -8.18
N GLN A 107 -15.04 6.89 -8.45
CA GLN A 107 -15.36 5.65 -7.72
C GLN A 107 -14.46 5.39 -6.50
N ALA A 108 -13.17 5.73 -6.57
CA ALA A 108 -12.23 5.55 -5.46
C ALA A 108 -12.35 6.68 -4.41
N MET A 109 -12.71 7.91 -4.81
CA MET A 109 -12.90 9.02 -3.86
C MET A 109 -14.14 8.88 -2.99
N ALA A 110 -15.16 8.13 -3.42
CA ALA A 110 -16.45 8.09 -2.74
C ALA A 110 -16.38 7.55 -1.29
N HIS A 111 -15.28 6.91 -0.91
CA HIS A 111 -15.11 6.29 0.41
C HIS A 111 -13.95 6.89 1.22
N MET A 112 -13.31 7.96 0.73
CA MET A 112 -12.16 8.60 1.38
C MET A 112 -12.34 10.11 1.49
N ASP A 113 -11.69 10.71 2.48
CA ASP A 113 -11.75 12.16 2.71
C ASP A 113 -11.18 12.94 1.50
N PRO A 114 -11.98 13.78 0.81
CA PRO A 114 -11.53 14.58 -0.33
C PRO A 114 -10.38 15.54 0.01
N GLY A 115 -10.19 15.90 1.30
CA GLY A 115 -9.08 16.71 1.78
C GLY A 115 -7.71 16.03 1.69
N LYS A 116 -7.66 14.70 1.50
CA LYS A 116 -6.42 13.91 1.45
C LYS A 116 -5.94 13.59 0.03
N TRP A 117 -6.65 14.05 -0.99
CA TRP A 117 -6.32 13.79 -2.39
C TRP A 117 -5.49 14.90 -3.00
N TYR A 118 -4.40 14.51 -3.65
CA TYR A 118 -3.49 15.39 -4.33
C TYR A 118 -3.27 14.91 -5.76
N LEU A 119 -3.46 15.81 -6.70
CA LEU A 119 -3.07 15.56 -8.08
C LEU A 119 -1.58 15.85 -8.24
N MET A 120 -0.82 14.86 -8.73
CA MET A 120 0.59 15.05 -9.05
C MET A 120 0.78 15.33 -10.55
N GLU A 121 1.27 16.52 -10.84
CA GLU A 121 1.66 16.95 -12.18
C GLU A 121 3.18 16.91 -12.29
N ALA A 122 3.68 15.94 -13.04
CA ALA A 122 5.10 15.77 -13.30
C ALA A 122 5.34 15.40 -14.77
N VAL A 123 6.51 15.76 -15.28
CA VAL A 123 6.94 15.38 -16.63
C VAL A 123 7.09 13.85 -16.70
N ALA A 124 6.65 13.22 -17.79
CA ALA A 124 6.72 11.76 -17.94
C ALA A 124 8.11 11.17 -17.67
N ARG A 125 9.19 11.86 -18.06
CA ARG A 125 10.57 11.47 -17.77
C ARG A 125 10.88 11.45 -16.26
N CYS A 126 10.34 12.40 -15.50
CA CYS A 126 10.48 12.48 -14.04
C CYS A 126 9.76 11.29 -13.36
N LEU A 127 8.55 10.97 -13.81
CA LEU A 127 7.80 9.80 -13.32
C LEU A 127 8.53 8.48 -13.61
N ARG A 128 9.05 8.30 -14.83
CA ARG A 128 9.84 7.12 -15.21
C ARG A 128 11.13 6.96 -14.42
N ARG A 129 11.73 8.09 -13.99
CA ARG A 129 12.89 8.11 -13.09
C ARG A 129 12.49 8.07 -11.61
N ARG A 130 11.26 7.69 -11.30
CA ARG A 130 10.76 7.53 -9.91
C ARG A 130 10.95 8.82 -9.09
N LEU A 131 10.69 9.96 -9.71
CA LEU A 131 10.82 11.29 -9.10
C LEU A 131 12.26 11.69 -8.72
N VAL A 132 13.28 10.95 -9.15
CA VAL A 132 14.69 11.27 -8.92
C VAL A 132 15.25 12.13 -10.06
N GLY A 133 15.95 13.22 -9.71
CA GLY A 133 16.66 14.06 -10.68
C GLY A 133 15.76 14.70 -11.73
N CYS A 134 14.61 15.23 -11.31
CA CYS A 134 13.65 15.85 -12.20
C CYS A 134 14.08 17.27 -12.59
N ALA A 135 14.05 17.58 -13.89
CA ALA A 135 14.41 18.92 -14.41
C ALA A 135 13.41 20.00 -13.99
N ARG A 136 12.14 19.61 -13.75
CA ARG A 136 11.10 20.46 -13.16
C ARG A 136 10.51 19.71 -11.98
N GLU A 137 10.23 20.47 -10.93
CA GLU A 137 9.67 19.92 -9.70
C GLU A 137 8.23 19.43 -9.93
N PRO A 138 7.87 18.23 -9.46
CA PRO A 138 6.48 17.78 -9.43
C PRO A 138 5.62 18.76 -8.66
N ARG A 139 4.47 19.13 -9.25
CA ARG A 139 3.45 19.94 -8.57
C ARG A 139 2.37 19.05 -8.01
N LEU A 140 1.99 19.30 -6.78
CA LEU A 140 1.02 18.53 -6.02
C LEU A 140 -0.14 19.45 -5.65
N THR A 141 -1.30 19.25 -6.27
CA THR A 141 -2.47 20.10 -6.06
C THR A 141 -3.49 19.37 -5.21
N ALA A 142 -3.76 19.88 -4.01
CA ALA A 142 -4.81 19.39 -3.14
C ALA A 142 -6.18 19.58 -3.82
N LEU A 143 -6.97 18.52 -3.95
CA LEU A 143 -8.27 18.60 -4.63
C LEU A 143 -9.32 19.34 -3.80
N GLY A 144 -9.30 19.18 -2.48
CA GLY A 144 -10.23 19.86 -1.57
C GLY A 144 -9.97 21.37 -1.42
N SER A 145 -8.71 21.77 -1.21
CA SER A 145 -8.34 23.16 -0.91
C SER A 145 -7.75 23.94 -2.08
N ARG A 146 -7.43 23.25 -3.20
CA ARG A 146 -6.70 23.81 -4.36
C ARG A 146 -5.30 24.37 -4.03
N GLN A 147 -4.78 24.07 -2.84
CA GLN A 147 -3.41 24.44 -2.48
C GLN A 147 -2.41 23.63 -3.31
N VAL A 148 -1.31 24.27 -3.69
CA VAL A 148 -0.26 23.67 -4.51
C VAL A 148 0.99 23.54 -3.67
N PHE A 149 1.57 22.34 -3.69
CA PHE A 149 2.80 21.98 -3.00
C PHE A 149 3.82 21.44 -3.99
N ASP A 150 5.10 21.52 -3.65
CA ASP A 150 6.13 20.63 -4.18
C ASP A 150 6.29 19.43 -3.24
N LEU A 151 7.21 18.49 -3.58
CA LEU A 151 7.43 17.30 -2.76
C LEU A 151 7.91 17.64 -1.34
N CYS A 152 8.77 18.65 -1.20
CA CYS A 152 9.26 19.06 0.13
C CYS A 152 8.15 19.71 0.97
N GLY A 153 7.35 20.58 0.37
CA GLY A 153 6.19 21.22 0.99
C GLY A 153 5.16 20.20 1.45
N LEU A 154 4.88 19.18 0.61
CA LEU A 154 4.03 18.06 0.99
C LEU A 154 4.58 17.35 2.24
N CYS A 155 5.87 17.01 2.23
CA CYS A 155 6.51 16.33 3.36
C CYS A 155 6.41 17.17 4.65
N SER A 156 6.68 18.47 4.57
CA SER A 156 6.56 19.35 5.73
C SER A 156 5.14 19.38 6.31
N SER A 157 4.12 19.43 5.45
CA SER A 157 2.70 19.42 5.84
C SER A 157 2.31 18.08 6.50
N LEU A 158 2.75 16.96 5.92
CA LEU A 158 2.55 15.61 6.46
C LEU A 158 3.14 15.48 7.87
N LEU A 159 4.38 15.94 8.07
CA LEU A 159 5.06 15.92 9.37
C LEU A 159 4.32 16.78 10.41
N GLN A 160 3.86 17.98 10.03
CA GLN A 160 3.10 18.86 10.90
C GLN A 160 1.78 18.22 11.33
N GLN A 161 1.03 17.65 10.37
CA GLN A 161 -0.24 16.98 10.65
C GLN A 161 -0.05 15.76 11.56
N ARG A 162 1.01 14.97 11.35
CA ARG A 162 1.35 13.82 12.20
C ARG A 162 1.67 14.23 13.64
N ASN A 163 2.48 15.28 13.82
CA ASN A 163 2.79 15.79 15.14
C ASN A 163 1.55 16.35 15.84
N ALA A 164 0.68 17.04 15.10
CA ALA A 164 -0.59 17.55 15.63
C ALA A 164 -1.55 16.40 16.03
N SER A 165 -1.66 15.33 15.25
CA SER A 165 -2.49 14.18 15.61
C SER A 165 -1.96 13.44 16.84
N LEU A 166 -0.64 13.28 16.95
CA LEU A 166 -0.01 12.68 18.13
C LEU A 166 -0.30 13.50 19.38
N SER A 167 -0.22 14.84 19.29
CA SER A 167 -0.53 15.72 20.41
C SER A 167 -2.00 15.69 20.85
N ARG A 168 -2.93 15.32 19.96
CA ARG A 168 -4.37 15.23 20.28
C ARG A 168 -4.78 13.86 20.83
N GLY A 169 -4.05 12.79 20.54
CA GLY A 169 -4.32 11.45 21.08
C GLY A 169 -3.73 11.21 22.48
N LEU A 170 -3.07 12.22 23.05
CA LEU A 170 -2.48 12.20 24.40
C LEU A 170 -3.35 12.93 25.45
N ASN A 171 -4.50 13.47 25.04
CA ASN A 171 -5.56 14.00 25.92
C ASN A 171 -6.79 13.10 25.84
#